data_AF-A0A2X2WJ24-F1
#
_entry.id   AF-A0A2X2WJ24-F1
#
_cell.length_a   1.000
_cell.length_b   1.000
_cell.length_c   1.000
_cell.angle_alpha   90.00
_cell.angle_beta   90.00
_cell.angle_gamma   90.00
#
_symmetry.space_group_name_H-M   'P 1'
#
loop_
_entity.id
_entity.type
_entity.pdbx_description
1 polymer ?
#
loop_
_entity_poly.entity_id
_entity_poly.type
_entity_poly.pdbx_seq_one_letter_code
_entity_poly.pdbx_strand_id
1 'polypeptide(L)' 'MSISLKKSGMLKLGLSLVAMTVAASVQAKTLVYCSEGSPEGFNPQLFTSGTTYDASSVPIYNRLVEFKIGTTEVIPGPR' A
#
# COMPACT_ATOMS: atom_id res chain seq x y z
N MET A 1 4.14 41.68 31.17
CA MET A 1 4.89 40.57 30.54
C MET A 1 4.01 39.32 30.25
N SER A 2 2.73 39.46 29.91
CA SER A 2 1.80 38.31 29.71
C SER A 2 1.53 37.96 28.23
N ILE A 3 1.90 38.85 27.31
CA ILE A 3 1.51 38.76 25.89
C ILE A 3 2.35 37.72 25.12
N SER A 4 3.60 37.48 25.54
CA SER A 4 4.55 36.55 24.86
C SER A 4 4.21 35.07 25.06
N LEU A 5 3.75 34.67 26.26
CA LEU A 5 3.38 33.28 26.56
C LEU A 5 2.19 32.77 25.73
N LYS A 6 1.19 33.65 25.49
CA LYS A 6 -0.02 33.30 24.71
C LYS A 6 0.29 33.00 23.24
N LYS A 7 1.23 33.75 22.64
CA LYS A 7 1.62 33.60 21.23
C LYS A 7 2.40 32.29 20.97
N SER A 8 3.26 31.88 21.91
CA SER A 8 3.98 30.60 21.85
C SER A 8 3.06 29.41 22.09
N GLY A 9 2.08 29.53 23.00
CA GLY A 9 1.05 28.50 23.21
C GLY A 9 0.16 28.28 21.99
N MET A 10 -0.30 29.36 21.34
CA MET A 10 -1.11 29.28 20.12
C MET A 10 -0.34 28.68 18.94
N LEU A 11 0.95 28.98 18.80
CA LEU A 11 1.79 28.40 17.75
C LEU A 11 2.02 26.90 17.95
N LYS A 12 2.24 26.46 19.19
CA LYS A 12 2.36 25.03 19.55
C LYS A 12 1.07 24.27 19.31
N LEU A 13 -0.08 24.88 19.64
CA LEU A 13 -1.40 24.29 19.39
C LEU A 13 -1.68 24.15 17.89
N GLY A 14 -1.38 25.19 17.11
CA GLY A 14 -1.54 25.19 15.65
C GLY A 14 -0.68 24.11 14.98
N LEU A 15 0.59 23.98 15.40
CA LEU A 15 1.49 22.95 14.87
C LEU A 15 1.05 21.53 15.25
N SER A 16 0.55 21.34 16.48
CA SER A 16 0.00 20.05 16.92
C SER A 16 -1.24 19.65 16.13
N LEU A 17 -2.14 20.61 15.81
CA LEU A 17 -3.32 20.34 14.99
C LEU A 17 -2.96 19.91 13.58
N VAL A 18 -1.98 20.59 12.96
CA VAL A 18 -1.49 20.24 11.61
C VAL A 18 -0.82 18.86 11.61
N ALA A 19 -0.06 18.51 12.65
CA ALA A 19 0.53 17.18 12.76
C ALA A 19 -0.54 16.07 12.87
N MET A 20 -1.65 16.32 13.58
CA MET A 20 -2.75 15.36 13.70
C MET A 20 -3.52 15.16 12.38
N THR A 21 -3.70 16.21 11.56
CA THR A 21 -4.39 16.07 10.27
C THR A 21 -3.55 15.27 9.25
N VAL A 22 -2.22 15.38 9.31
CA VAL A 22 -1.32 14.57 8.46
C VAL A 22 -1.35 13.10 8.86
N ALA A 23 -1.35 12.79 10.17
CA ALA A 23 -1.39 11.41 10.64
C ALA A 23 -2.69 10.66 10.23
N ALA A 24 -3.82 11.37 10.13
CA ALA A 24 -5.09 10.79 9.71
C ALA A 24 -5.16 10.40 8.21
N SER A 25 -4.22 10.89 7.39
CA SER A 25 -4.19 10.64 5.94
C SER A 25 -3.48 9.34 5.53
N VAL A 26 -2.76 8.70 6.47
CA VAL A 26 -2.03 7.44 6.28
C VAL A 26 -2.90 6.25 6.72
N GLN A 27 -4.07 6.08 6.10
CA GLN A 27 -4.81 4.83 6.21
C GLN A 27 -4.69 4.07 4.89
N ALA A 28 -3.71 3.17 4.80
CA ALA A 28 -3.66 2.20 3.72
C ALA A 28 -4.95 1.37 3.77
N LYS A 29 -5.80 1.52 2.74
CA LYS A 29 -7.07 0.82 2.68
C LYS A 29 -6.79 -0.64 2.34
N THR A 30 -7.29 -1.55 3.17
CA THR A 30 -7.20 -2.98 2.89
C THR A 30 -8.04 -3.30 1.67
N LEU A 31 -7.42 -3.95 0.67
CA LEU A 31 -8.13 -4.55 -0.44
C LEU A 31 -8.56 -5.96 -0.03
N VAL A 32 -9.85 -6.24 -0.03
CA VAL A 32 -10.39 -7.60 0.15
C VAL A 32 -10.82 -8.11 -1.22
N TYR A 33 -10.17 -9.17 -1.67
CA TYR A 33 -10.46 -9.82 -2.95
C TYR A 33 -10.99 -11.24 -2.70
N CYS A 34 -12.14 -11.57 -3.29
CA CYS A 34 -12.70 -12.92 -3.26
C CYS A 34 -12.14 -13.71 -4.45
N SER A 35 -11.17 -14.58 -4.19
CA SER A 35 -10.63 -15.51 -5.19
C SER A 35 -11.73 -16.44 -5.71
N GLU A 36 -11.62 -16.82 -6.99
CA GLU A 36 -12.49 -17.80 -7.64
C GLU A 36 -12.40 -19.21 -7.02
N GLY A 37 -11.35 -19.48 -6.23
CA GLY A 37 -11.15 -20.70 -5.46
C GLY A 37 -9.94 -20.65 -4.52
N SER A 38 -9.74 -21.73 -3.77
CA SER A 38 -8.55 -21.89 -2.91
C SER A 38 -7.32 -22.19 -3.77
N PRO A 39 -6.16 -21.54 -3.52
CA PRO A 39 -4.93 -21.86 -4.23
C PRO A 39 -4.41 -23.24 -3.84
N GLU A 40 -3.82 -23.95 -4.79
CA GLU A 40 -3.14 -25.22 -4.57
C GLU A 40 -1.88 -25.07 -3.71
N GLY A 41 -1.27 -23.88 -3.76
CA GLY A 41 -0.17 -23.47 -2.90
C GLY A 41 0.43 -22.14 -3.34
N PHE A 42 1.59 -21.80 -2.79
CA PHE A 42 2.26 -20.52 -3.06
C PHE A 42 3.61 -20.65 -3.76
N ASN A 43 4.04 -21.86 -4.14
CA ASN A 43 5.28 -22.02 -4.88
C ASN A 43 5.01 -21.92 -6.39
N PRO A 44 5.38 -20.81 -7.07
CA PRO A 44 5.11 -20.63 -8.49
C PRO A 44 5.85 -21.63 -9.40
N GLN A 45 6.86 -22.34 -8.87
CA GLN A 45 7.56 -23.39 -9.62
C GLN A 45 6.78 -24.71 -9.68
N LEU A 46 5.77 -24.88 -8.80
CA LEU A 46 5.04 -26.15 -8.64
C LEU A 46 3.58 -26.05 -9.11
N PHE A 47 3.01 -24.85 -9.17
CA PHE A 47 1.58 -24.63 -9.44
C PHE A 47 1.39 -23.58 -10.54
N THR A 48 0.44 -23.81 -11.45
CA THR A 48 0.27 -23.00 -12.68
C THR A 48 -1.18 -22.64 -13.03
N SER A 49 -2.12 -22.87 -12.12
CA SER A 49 -3.53 -22.50 -12.30
C SER A 49 -3.75 -20.99 -12.13
N GLY A 50 -4.84 -20.49 -12.71
CA GLY A 50 -5.29 -19.10 -12.53
C GLY A 50 -5.52 -18.75 -11.06
N THR A 51 -6.26 -19.60 -10.34
CA THR A 51 -6.53 -19.48 -8.90
C THR A 51 -5.26 -19.30 -8.06
N THR A 52 -4.22 -20.09 -8.35
CA THR A 52 -2.94 -19.96 -7.64
C THR A 52 -2.19 -18.70 -8.07
N TYR A 53 -2.21 -18.34 -9.35
CA TYR A 53 -1.54 -17.12 -9.82
C TYR A 53 -2.13 -15.84 -9.22
N ASP A 54 -3.46 -15.78 -9.05
CA ASP A 54 -4.16 -14.66 -8.41
C ASP A 54 -3.79 -14.49 -6.93
N ALA A 55 -3.52 -15.60 -6.23
CA ALA A 55 -3.14 -15.60 -4.83
C ALA A 55 -1.63 -15.48 -4.58
N SER A 56 -0.77 -15.88 -5.53
CA SER A 56 0.68 -16.01 -5.31
C SER A 56 1.53 -15.20 -6.28
N SER A 57 1.48 -15.50 -7.57
CA SER A 57 2.53 -15.10 -8.51
C SER A 57 2.46 -13.63 -8.92
N VAL A 58 1.33 -12.97 -8.67
CA VAL A 58 1.17 -11.52 -8.87
C VAL A 58 1.33 -10.75 -7.54
N PRO A 59 0.69 -11.14 -6.42
CA PRO A 59 0.79 -10.37 -5.18
C PRO A 59 1.99 -10.69 -4.27
N ILE A 60 2.58 -11.89 -4.34
CA ILE A 60 3.62 -12.34 -3.38
C ILE A 60 5.03 -12.30 -3.99
N TYR A 61 5.19 -12.61 -5.27
CA TYR A 61 6.50 -12.75 -5.91
C TYR A 61 6.71 -11.74 -7.03
N ASN A 62 7.89 -11.11 -7.04
CA ASN A 62 8.31 -10.24 -8.14
C ASN A 62 8.79 -11.07 -9.34
N ARG A 63 8.57 -10.53 -10.53
CA ARG A 63 9.08 -11.05 -11.80
C ARG A 63 10.15 -10.10 -12.34
N LEU A 64 10.92 -10.58 -13.33
CA LEU A 64 11.87 -9.71 -14.02
C LEU A 64 11.17 -8.57 -14.78
N VAL A 65 9.93 -8.82 -15.21
CA VAL A 65 9.08 -7.89 -15.95
C VAL A 65 7.65 -7.97 -15.43
N GLU A 66 6.94 -6.85 -15.51
CA GLU A 66 5.55 -6.68 -15.11
C GLU A 66 4.75 -5.92 -16.18
N PHE A 67 3.43 -5.87 -16.03
CA PHE A 67 2.59 -5.00 -16.85
C PHE A 67 2.31 -3.70 -16.11
N LYS A 68 2.38 -2.57 -16.83
CA LYS A 68 1.90 -1.29 -16.29
C LYS A 68 0.39 -1.40 -16.00
N ILE A 69 -0.01 -1.07 -14.77
CA ILE A 69 -1.38 -1.22 -14.27
C ILE A 69 -2.40 -0.65 -15.26
N GLY A 70 -3.39 -1.47 -15.63
CA GLY A 70 -4.46 -1.10 -16.55
C GLY A 70 -4.08 -1.15 -18.04
N THR A 71 -2.90 -1.65 -18.39
CA THR A 71 -2.41 -1.75 -19.76
C THR A 71 -1.79 -3.12 -20.03
N THR A 72 -1.39 -3.37 -21.28
CA THR A 72 -0.59 -4.53 -21.68
C THR A 72 0.87 -4.16 -21.98
N GLU A 73 1.29 -2.96 -21.60
CA GLU A 73 2.66 -2.47 -21.77
C GLU A 73 3.59 -3.15 -20.74
N VAL A 74 4.66 -3.79 -21.22
CA VAL A 74 5.64 -4.50 -20.37
C VAL A 74 6.68 -3.52 -19.83
N ILE A 75 6.92 -3.57 -18.52
CA ILE A 75 7.91 -2.77 -17.79
C ILE A 75 8.84 -3.66 -16.97
N PRO A 76 10.06 -3.20 -16.61
CA PRO A 76 10.90 -3.92 -15.66
C PRO A 76 10.22 -4.08 -14.30
N GLY A 77 10.35 -5.25 -13.68
CA GLY A 77 9.82 -5.51 -12.34
C GLY A 77 10.65 -4.82 -11.24
N PRO A 78 10.06 -4.58 -10.06
CA PRO A 78 10.79 -4.11 -8.90
C PRO A 78 11.80 -5.18 -8.46
N ARG A 79 13.03 -4.75 -8.14
CA ARG A 79 14.03 -5.64 -7.56
C ARG A 79 13.60 -6.08 -6.15
#